data_AF-A0A7X7E9Z0-F1
#
_entry.id   AF-A0A7X7E9Z0-F1
#
_cell.length_a   1.000
_cell.length_b   1.000
_cell.length_c   1.000
_cell.angle_alpha   90.00
_cell.angle_beta   90.00
_cell.angle_gamma   90.00
#
_symmetry.space_group_name_H-M   'P 1'
#
loop_
_entity.id
_entity.type
_entity.pdbx_description
1 polymer ?
#
loop_
_entity_poly.entity_id
_entity_poly.type
_entity_poly.pdbx_seq_one_letter_code
_entity_poly.pdbx_strand_id
1 'polypeptide(L)'
;MAEAMSNGWYYLPGGAGAEQQVGPLTWEQLYSTRLSGSLQPTDMVWHPALPQWTPASQIQGLFPAAAPPPAAEPAAAQPAPYQQPAYQQPAYQQQA
;
A
#
# COMPACT_ATOMS: atom_id res chain seq x y z
N MET A 1 -2.87 23.54 16.87
CA MET A 1 -1.97 23.68 15.70
C MET A 1 -0.51 23.70 16.11
N ALA A 2 -0.05 22.64 16.77
CA ALA A 2 1.38 22.37 17.00
C ALA A 2 1.71 20.86 16.85
N GLU A 3 0.72 20.07 16.43
CA GLU A 3 0.76 18.61 16.48
C GLU A 3 1.58 17.99 15.32
N ALA A 4 1.86 18.76 14.27
CA ALA A 4 2.65 18.32 13.10
C ALA A 4 4.17 18.55 13.25
N MET A 5 4.61 19.26 14.31
CA MET A 5 6.02 19.58 14.59
C MET A 5 6.54 18.91 15.87
N SER A 6 5.75 18.00 16.47
CA SER A 6 6.11 17.36 17.73
C SER A 6 7.29 16.41 17.52
N ASN A 7 8.43 16.77 18.11
CA ASN A 7 9.58 15.87 18.26
C ASN A 7 9.26 14.81 19.32
N GLY A 8 9.79 13.59 19.17
CA GLY A 8 9.57 12.51 20.14
C GLY A 8 8.78 11.32 19.60
N TRP A 9 8.75 11.13 18.28
CA TRP A 9 8.23 9.92 17.67
C TRP A 9 9.28 8.81 17.72
N TYR A 10 8.82 7.60 18.02
CA TYR A 10 9.64 6.40 18.03
C TYR A 10 8.93 5.33 17.22
N TYR A 11 9.68 4.56 16.44
CA TYR A 11 9.12 3.38 15.76
C TYR A 11 9.93 2.13 16.05
N LEU A 12 9.24 1.00 16.02
CA LEU A 12 9.75 -0.34 16.22
C LEU A 12 9.49 -1.15 14.95
N PRO A 13 10.55 -1.52 14.19
CA PRO A 13 10.39 -2.41 13.05
C PRO A 13 9.96 -3.80 13.53
N GLY A 14 9.04 -4.43 12.78
CA GLY A 14 8.37 -5.67 13.15
C GLY A 14 9.34 -6.79 13.54
N GLY A 15 9.27 -7.21 14.81
CA GLY A 15 10.14 -8.24 15.39
C GLY A 15 11.27 -7.71 16.27
N ALA A 16 11.46 -6.39 16.35
CA ALA A 16 12.44 -5.76 17.21
C ALA A 16 11.89 -5.50 18.62
N GLY A 17 12.71 -5.71 19.67
CA GLY A 17 12.34 -5.42 21.06
C GLY A 17 12.29 -3.91 21.35
N ALA A 18 11.70 -3.49 22.47
CA ALA A 18 11.60 -2.08 22.86
C ALA A 18 12.97 -1.35 22.90
N GLU A 19 14.05 -2.09 23.16
CA GLU A 19 15.43 -1.60 23.11
C GLU A 19 15.93 -1.20 21.70
N GLN A 20 15.28 -1.69 20.65
CA GLN A 20 15.62 -1.41 19.25
C GLN A 20 14.73 -0.34 18.61
N GLN A 21 14.00 0.44 19.43
CA GLN A 21 13.22 1.55 18.95
C GLN A 21 14.11 2.63 18.32
N VAL A 22 13.68 3.15 17.18
CA VAL A 22 14.40 4.22 16.47
C VAL A 22 13.73 5.55 16.80
N GLY A 23 14.47 6.43 17.50
CA GLY A 23 14.04 7.80 17.82
C GLY A 23 14.87 8.46 18.93
N PRO A 24 14.49 9.67 19.40
CA PRO A 24 13.31 10.43 19.02
C PRO A 24 13.45 11.07 17.63
N LEU A 25 12.44 10.83 16.78
CA LEU A 25 12.29 11.45 15.47
C LEU A 25 11.23 12.55 15.51
N THR A 26 11.26 13.42 14.51
CA THR A 26 10.17 14.33 14.20
C THR A 26 9.13 13.63 13.33
N TRP A 27 7.91 14.17 13.28
CA TRP A 27 6.86 13.68 12.39
C TRP A 27 7.32 13.57 10.93
N GLU A 28 8.01 14.58 10.41
CA GLU A 28 8.53 14.60 9.03
C GLU A 28 9.57 13.52 8.78
N GLN A 29 10.46 13.26 9.75
CA GLN A 29 11.43 12.17 9.64
C GLN A 29 10.72 10.81 9.66
N LEU A 30 9.76 10.61 10.56
CA LEU A 30 8.95 9.39 10.60
C LEU A 30 8.20 9.17 9.28
N TYR A 31 7.60 10.23 8.73
CA TYR A 31 6.92 10.20 7.44
C TYR A 31 7.89 9.88 6.31
N SER A 32 9.11 10.45 6.33
CA SER A 32 10.15 10.16 5.34
C SER A 32 10.62 8.70 5.42
N THR A 33 10.83 8.15 6.62
CA THR A 33 11.16 6.72 6.83
C THR A 33 10.10 5.80 6.24
N ARG A 34 8.82 6.18 6.41
CA ARG A 34 7.69 5.50 5.79
C ARG A 34 7.70 5.62 4.27
N LEU A 35 8.02 6.80 3.71
CA LEU A 35 8.16 6.99 2.26
C LEU A 35 9.31 6.17 1.67
N SER A 36 10.42 6.02 2.40
CA SER A 36 11.55 5.17 2.03
C SER A 36 11.23 3.67 2.07
N GLY A 37 10.08 3.27 2.63
CA GLY A 37 9.70 1.86 2.80
C GLY A 37 10.36 1.18 4.00
N SER A 38 11.11 1.92 4.82
CA SER A 38 11.76 1.41 6.03
C SER A 38 10.78 1.26 7.20
N LEU A 39 9.61 1.92 7.13
CA LEU A 39 8.52 1.78 8.08
C LEU A 39 7.29 1.19 7.39
N GLN A 40 6.88 0.03 7.88
CA GLN A 40 5.75 -0.77 7.44
C GLN A 40 4.47 -0.39 8.20
N PRO A 41 3.29 -0.61 7.59
CA PRO A 41 2.00 -0.39 8.25
C PRO A 41 1.82 -1.23 9.53
N THR A 42 2.48 -2.39 9.60
CA THR A 42 2.47 -3.32 10.74
C THR A 42 3.45 -2.94 11.86
N ASP A 43 4.35 -1.99 11.60
CA ASP A 43 5.33 -1.55 12.60
C ASP A 43 4.64 -0.79 13.72
N MET A 44 5.20 -0.89 14.92
CA MET A 44 4.66 -0.20 16.09
C MET A 44 5.29 1.18 16.20
N VAL A 45 4.46 2.20 16.33
CA VAL A 45 4.87 3.60 16.52
C VAL A 45 4.40 4.09 17.87
N TRP A 46 5.22 4.87 18.54
CA TRP A 46 4.90 5.46 19.83
C TRP A 46 5.33 6.91 19.88
N HIS A 47 4.60 7.65 20.69
CA HIS A 47 4.83 9.05 20.97
C HIS A 47 4.36 9.31 22.40
N PRO A 48 4.98 10.23 23.16
CA PRO A 48 4.57 10.57 24.52
C PRO A 48 3.12 11.03 24.67
N ALA A 49 2.45 11.53 23.62
CA ALA A 49 1.01 11.80 23.70
C ALA A 49 0.12 10.58 23.42
N LEU A 50 0.70 9.44 23.03
CA LEU A 50 -0.03 8.18 22.86
C LEU A 50 0.06 7.35 24.15
N PRO A 51 -1.07 6.78 24.60
CA PRO A 51 -1.09 5.97 25.83
C PRO A 51 -0.30 4.67 25.70
N GLN A 52 -0.13 4.17 24.47
CA GLN A 52 0.55 2.92 24.17
C GLN A 52 1.11 2.93 22.75
N TRP A 53 2.00 1.98 22.47
CA TRP A 53 2.48 1.72 21.12
C TRP A 53 1.31 1.37 20.21
N THR A 54 1.20 2.10 19.11
CA THR A 54 0.09 2.02 18.18
C THR A 54 0.63 1.61 16.80
N PRO A 55 -0.01 0.70 16.07
CA PRO A 55 0.41 0.32 14.72
C PRO A 55 0.48 1.54 13.80
N ALA A 56 1.48 1.58 12.93
CA ALA A 56 1.69 2.70 12.03
C ALA A 56 0.51 2.95 11.09
N SER A 57 -0.18 1.88 10.69
CA SER A 57 -1.46 1.94 9.96
C SER A 57 -2.55 2.75 10.66
N GLN A 58 -2.56 2.76 11.99
CA GLN A 58 -3.60 3.43 12.78
C GLN A 58 -3.26 4.90 13.07
N ILE A 59 -2.02 5.33 12.80
CA ILE A 59 -1.63 6.72 12.95
C ILE A 59 -2.23 7.52 11.80
N GLN A 60 -3.22 8.37 12.11
CA GLN A 60 -3.87 9.22 11.12
C GLN A 60 -2.84 10.13 10.43
N GLY A 61 -2.86 10.13 9.10
CA GLY A 61 -1.95 10.93 8.28
C GLY A 61 -0.57 10.31 8.04
N LEU A 62 -0.20 9.22 8.73
CA LEU A 62 1.07 8.52 8.48
C LEU A 62 0.98 7.64 7.25
N PHE A 63 -0.10 6.86 7.15
CA PHE A 63 -0.46 6.11 5.95
C PHE A 63 -1.69 6.77 5.30
N PRO A 64 -1.70 6.96 3.97
CA PRO A 64 -2.93 7.28 3.28
C PRO A 64 -3.92 6.16 3.58
N ALA A 65 -5.16 6.52 3.91
CA ALA A 65 -6.26 5.55 3.86
C ALA A 65 -6.11 4.84 2.52
N ALA A 66 -5.91 3.51 2.57
CA ALA A 66 -5.62 2.72 1.38
C ALA A 66 -6.53 3.22 0.28
N ALA A 67 -5.96 3.92 -0.71
CA ALA A 67 -6.72 4.27 -1.88
C ALA A 67 -7.29 2.92 -2.33
N PRO A 68 -8.61 2.81 -2.59
CA PRO A 68 -9.14 1.59 -3.17
C PRO A 68 -8.15 1.22 -4.28
N PRO A 69 -7.67 -0.05 -4.33
CA PRO A 69 -6.69 -0.45 -5.33
C PRO A 69 -7.15 0.19 -6.63
N PRO A 70 -6.30 0.93 -7.36
CA PRO A 70 -6.73 1.64 -8.57
C PRO A 70 -7.54 0.61 -9.31
N ALA A 71 -8.86 0.84 -9.38
CA ALA A 71 -9.80 -0.17 -9.83
C ALA A 71 -9.26 -0.51 -11.19
N ALA A 72 -8.62 -1.69 -11.31
CA ALA A 72 -7.62 -1.94 -12.33
C ALA A 72 -8.18 -1.32 -13.58
N GLU A 73 -7.58 -0.20 -14.03
CA GLU A 73 -8.04 0.45 -15.25
C GLU A 73 -8.12 -0.73 -16.21
N PRO A 74 -9.31 -1.11 -16.71
CA PRO A 74 -9.42 -2.33 -17.47
C PRO A 74 -8.43 -2.12 -18.59
N ALA A 75 -7.29 -2.82 -18.49
CA ALA A 75 -6.12 -2.57 -19.31
C ALA A 75 -6.70 -2.53 -20.70
N ALA A 76 -6.66 -1.34 -21.30
CA ALA A 76 -7.46 -0.99 -22.44
C ALA A 76 -7.54 -2.22 -23.31
N ALA A 77 -8.75 -2.78 -23.43
CA ALA A 77 -9.01 -3.91 -24.29
C ALA A 77 -8.33 -3.54 -25.59
N GLN A 78 -7.21 -4.20 -25.87
CA GLN A 78 -6.45 -3.96 -27.09
C GLN A 78 -7.50 -4.13 -28.18
N PRO A 79 -7.77 -3.11 -29.02
CA PRO A 79 -8.74 -3.29 -30.08
C PRO A 79 -8.26 -4.48 -30.88
N ALA A 80 -9.07 -5.54 -30.87
CA ALA A 80 -8.77 -6.77 -31.55
C ALA A 80 -8.31 -6.44 -32.97
N PRO A 81 -7.12 -6.88 -33.43
CA PRO A 81 -6.88 -6.91 -34.84
C PRO A 81 -7.90 -7.90 -35.42
N TYR A 82 -8.89 -7.36 -36.13
CA TYR A 82 -9.79 -8.10 -36.99
C TYR A 82 -8.98 -9.04 -37.89
N GLN A 83 -8.95 -10.33 -37.55
CA GLN A 83 -8.55 -11.45 -38.40
C GLN A 83 -9.35 -12.66 -37.87
N GLN A 84 -10.30 -13.30 -38.56
CA GLN A 84 -10.55 -13.47 -39.99
C GLN A 84 -11.99 -14.00 -40.19
N PRO A 85 -12.55 -13.87 -41.40
CA PRO A 85 -13.96 -14.14 -41.69
C PRO A 85 -14.32 -15.62 -41.59
N ALA A 86 -15.60 -15.86 -41.34
CA ALA A 86 -16.27 -17.16 -41.39
C ALA A 86 -15.90 -17.95 -42.66
N TYR A 87 -14.99 -18.92 -42.52
CA TYR A 87 -14.98 -20.09 -43.39
C TYR A 87 -15.99 -21.08 -42.83
N GLN A 88 -17.19 -20.94 -43.38
CA GLN A 88 -18.24 -21.95 -43.43
C GLN A 88 -17.61 -23.33 -43.64
N GLN A 89 -17.70 -24.21 -42.64
CA GLN A 89 -17.56 -25.63 -42.93
C GLN A 89 -18.83 -26.02 -43.70
N PRO A 90 -18.73 -26.41 -44.98
CA PRO A 90 -19.90 -26.85 -45.70
C PRO A 90 -20.36 -28.18 -45.11
N ALA A 91 -21.64 -28.25 -44.76
CA ALA A 91 -22.32 -29.50 -44.49
C ALA A 91 -22.31 -30.36 -45.77
N TYR A 92 -21.27 -31.19 -45.92
CA TYR A 92 -21.28 -32.30 -46.88
C TYR A 92 -21.32 -33.62 -46.11
N GLN A 93 -22.56 -34.05 -45.89
CA GLN A 93 -23.04 -35.42 -46.07
C GLN A 93 -21.95 -36.43 -46.49
N GLN A 94 -21.59 -37.29 -45.56
CA GLN A 94 -21.28 -38.70 -45.82
C GLN A 94 -22.42 -39.46 -45.13
N GLN A 95 -23.60 -39.58 -45.74
CA GLN A 95 -23.97 -40.58 -46.76
C GLN A 95 -23.46 -41.99 -46.44
N ALA A 96 -24.46 -42.88 -46.32
CA ALA A 96 -24.48 -44.34 -46.19
C ALA A 96 -24.12 -44.93 -44.82
#